data_AF-A0A5J9TJY6-F1
#
_entry.id   AF-A0A5J9TJY6-F1
#
_cell.length_a   1.000
_cell.length_b   1.000
_cell.length_c   1.000
_cell.angle_alpha   90.00
_cell.angle_beta   90.00
_cell.angle_gamma   90.00
#
_symmetry.space_group_name_H-M   'P 1'
#
loop_
_entity.id
_entity.type
_entity.pdbx_description
1 polymer ?
#
loop_
_entity_poly.entity_id
_entity_poly.type
_entity_poly.pdbx_seq_one_letter_code
_entity_poly.pdbx_strand_id
1 'polypeptide(L)'
;MEEGCGLLKVVVARGRNLAVRDFTSSDPYVIVRVAHMEVFDWDRFKYDDKMGHAFLDLQPVAAATKLRRALRLTAGETKLRKVVPDADNCLLSDSFVMYNDGEISLDARLRLRDVESGELFVTVKWIEADNAKVTLTYPQHDVAPIN
;
A
#
# COMPACT_ATOMS: atom_id res chain seq x y z
N MET A 1 -19.09 -16.33 -11.11
CA MET A 1 -17.73 -15.78 -10.89
C MET A 1 -17.77 -15.13 -9.53
N GLU A 2 -17.18 -15.73 -8.51
CA GLU A 2 -17.07 -15.09 -7.20
C GLU A 2 -15.98 -14.02 -7.29
N GLU A 3 -16.39 -12.77 -7.47
CA GLU A 3 -15.53 -11.64 -7.18
C GLU A 3 -15.39 -11.57 -5.66
N GLY A 4 -14.26 -12.05 -5.14
CA GLY A 4 -13.96 -11.97 -3.72
C GLY A 4 -13.87 -10.50 -3.31
N CYS A 5 -14.87 -10.02 -2.58
CA CYS A 5 -14.81 -8.74 -1.89
C CYS A 5 -13.89 -8.87 -0.66
N GLY A 6 -13.05 -7.88 -0.45
CA GLY A 6 -12.09 -7.84 0.65
C GLY A 6 -11.55 -6.42 0.83
N LEU A 7 -10.90 -6.19 1.97
CA LEU A 7 -10.30 -4.91 2.30
C LEU A 7 -8.83 -4.90 1.84
N LEU A 8 -8.49 -3.91 1.03
CA LEU A 8 -7.10 -3.60 0.68
C LEU A 8 -6.56 -2.55 1.65
N LYS A 9 -5.66 -2.96 2.54
CA LYS A 9 -4.94 -2.05 3.43
C LYS A 9 -3.58 -1.73 2.82
N VAL A 10 -3.40 -0.49 2.39
CA VAL A 10 -2.12 0.03 1.90
C VAL A 10 -1.46 0.82 3.02
N VAL A 11 -0.25 0.44 3.39
CA VAL A 11 0.56 1.11 4.41
C VAL A 11 1.81 1.66 3.74
N VAL A 12 1.90 2.98 3.64
CA VAL A 12 3.15 3.65 3.24
C VAL A 12 4.00 3.81 4.49
N ALA A 13 5.06 3.02 4.61
CA ALA A 13 5.88 2.98 5.83
C ALA A 13 6.81 4.20 5.94
N ARG A 14 7.52 4.52 4.85
CA ARG A 14 8.43 5.69 4.79
C ARG A 14 8.84 6.02 3.36
N GLY A 15 9.22 7.27 3.14
CA GLY A 15 10.00 7.71 1.99
C GLY A 15 11.49 7.81 2.31
N ARG A 16 12.37 7.59 1.34
CA ARG A 16 13.83 7.71 1.51
C ARG A 16 14.48 8.43 0.34
N ASN A 17 15.42 9.32 0.64
CA ASN A 17 16.14 10.12 -0.35
C ASN A 17 15.20 10.80 -1.36
N LEU A 18 14.06 11.31 -0.87
CA LEU A 18 13.09 12.02 -1.68
C LEU A 18 13.73 13.29 -2.26
N ALA A 19 13.19 13.77 -3.38
CA ALA A 19 13.61 15.04 -3.95
C ALA A 19 13.52 16.18 -2.93
N VAL A 20 14.33 17.21 -3.11
CA VAL A 20 14.24 18.47 -2.36
C VAL A 20 13.57 19.48 -3.28
N ARG A 21 12.49 20.11 -2.81
CA ARG A 21 11.75 21.15 -3.56
C ARG A 21 11.74 22.50 -2.84
N ASP A 22 12.06 22.58 -1.54
CA ASP A 22 12.35 23.84 -0.85
C ASP A 22 13.85 24.20 -0.84
N PHE A 23 14.17 25.34 -0.20
CA PHE A 23 15.54 25.84 -0.03
C PHE A 23 16.51 24.79 0.54
N THR A 24 16.04 23.93 1.45
CA THR A 24 16.88 22.92 2.13
C THR A 24 16.16 21.59 2.39
N SER A 25 14.85 21.51 2.22
CA SER A 25 14.03 20.35 2.63
C SER A 25 12.78 20.20 1.76
N SER A 26 11.89 19.29 2.14
CA SER A 26 10.54 19.14 1.59
C SER A 26 9.62 18.63 2.71
N ASP A 27 8.34 18.93 2.61
CA ASP A 27 7.23 18.47 3.44
C ASP A 27 6.34 17.48 2.65
N PRO A 28 6.84 16.25 2.37
CA PRO A 28 6.20 15.35 1.42
C PRO A 28 4.92 14.69 1.95
N TYR A 29 3.94 14.54 1.07
CA TYR A 29 2.75 13.69 1.25
C TYR A 29 2.55 12.74 0.06
N VAL A 30 1.84 11.63 0.29
CA VAL A 30 1.61 10.59 -0.73
C VAL A 30 0.12 10.44 -1.00
N ILE A 31 -0.27 10.57 -2.27
CA ILE A 31 -1.61 10.24 -2.75
C ILE A 31 -1.59 8.80 -3.24
N VAL A 32 -2.42 7.95 -2.64
CA VAL A 32 -2.60 6.56 -3.08
C VAL A 32 -3.92 6.44 -3.84
N ARG A 33 -3.81 6.15 -5.13
CA ARG A 33 -4.89 5.65 -5.98
C ARG A 33 -4.70 4.14 -6.11
N VAL A 34 -5.75 3.36 -6.32
CA VAL A 34 -5.61 1.89 -6.37
C VAL A 34 -4.60 1.52 -7.47
N ALA A 35 -3.49 0.89 -7.05
CA ALA A 35 -2.31 0.55 -7.86
C ALA A 35 -1.45 1.72 -8.40
N HIS A 36 -1.70 2.99 -8.04
CA HIS A 36 -0.90 4.15 -8.46
C HIS A 36 -0.65 5.12 -7.29
N MET A 37 0.58 5.57 -7.12
CA MET A 37 1.03 6.41 -6.01
C MET A 37 1.73 7.65 -6.55
N GLU A 38 1.39 8.81 -6.04
CA GLU A 38 2.00 10.09 -6.41
C GLU A 38 2.51 10.76 -5.13
N VAL A 39 3.71 11.34 -5.17
CA VAL A 39 4.30 12.07 -4.05
C VAL A 39 4.35 13.55 -4.39
N PHE A 40 3.99 14.37 -3.43
CA PHE A 40 3.91 15.83 -3.57
C PHE A 40 4.57 16.50 -2.38
N ASP A 41 5.12 17.69 -2.58
CA ASP A 41 5.59 18.56 -1.51
C ASP A 41 4.46 19.49 -1.09
N TRP A 42 4.16 19.58 0.20
CA TRP A 42 3.18 20.56 0.69
C TRP A 42 3.88 21.90 0.87
N ASP A 43 3.47 22.89 0.07
CA ASP A 43 3.95 24.26 0.19
C ASP A 43 2.95 25.20 0.89
N ARG A 44 3.38 25.97 1.90
CA ARG A 44 2.46 26.82 2.68
C ARG A 44 1.93 28.05 1.92
N PHE A 45 2.67 28.54 0.93
CA PHE A 45 2.35 29.78 0.19
C PHE A 45 2.59 29.66 -1.33
N LYS A 46 2.82 28.46 -1.85
CA LYS A 46 3.01 28.17 -3.29
C LYS A 46 2.13 26.99 -3.71
N TYR A 47 2.15 26.67 -5.01
CA TYR A 47 1.54 25.45 -5.52
C TYR A 47 2.42 24.25 -5.20
N ASP A 48 1.80 23.15 -4.76
CA ASP A 48 2.50 21.91 -4.44
C ASP A 48 3.30 21.35 -5.64
N ASP A 49 4.59 21.12 -5.41
CA ASP A 49 5.49 20.54 -6.41
C ASP A 49 5.38 19.01 -6.45
N LYS A 50 5.35 18.44 -7.65
CA LYS A 50 5.39 16.97 -7.82
C LYS A 50 6.78 16.43 -7.45
N MET A 51 6.78 15.41 -6.60
CA MET A 51 7.98 14.69 -6.15
C MET A 51 8.07 13.28 -6.75
N GLY A 52 7.43 13.07 -7.91
CA GLY A 52 7.44 11.82 -8.65
C GLY A 52 6.26 10.90 -8.34
N HIS A 53 6.22 9.77 -9.05
CA HIS A 53 5.14 8.80 -8.95
C HIS A 53 5.67 7.37 -9.01
N ALA A 54 4.91 6.42 -8.47
CA ALA A 54 5.17 4.99 -8.56
C ALA A 54 3.86 4.22 -8.72
N PHE A 55 3.94 2.98 -9.19
CA PHE A 55 2.78 2.11 -9.34
C PHE A 55 3.17 0.72 -8.86
N LEU A 56 2.18 -0.02 -8.39
CA LEU A 56 2.38 -1.36 -7.87
C LEU A 56 1.28 -2.25 -8.42
N ASP A 57 1.68 -3.24 -9.20
CA ASP A 57 0.74 -4.22 -9.73
C ASP A 57 0.18 -5.09 -8.59
N LEU A 58 -1.15 -5.16 -8.51
CA LEU A 58 -1.88 -5.96 -7.54
C LEU A 58 -2.28 -7.33 -8.09
N GLN A 59 -2.03 -7.64 -9.37
CA GLN A 59 -2.26 -8.97 -9.93
C GLN A 59 -1.55 -10.08 -9.13
N PRO A 60 -0.30 -9.91 -8.63
CA PRO A 60 0.34 -10.91 -7.77
C PRO A 60 -0.46 -11.19 -6.49
N VAL A 61 -1.06 -10.17 -5.87
CA VAL A 61 -1.89 -10.30 -4.67
C VAL A 61 -3.22 -10.98 -5.03
N ALA A 62 -3.88 -10.57 -6.11
CA ALA A 62 -5.13 -11.19 -6.55
C ALA A 62 -4.94 -12.67 -6.93
N ALA A 63 -3.85 -13.01 -7.61
CA ALA A 63 -3.49 -14.38 -7.92
C ALA A 63 -3.22 -15.22 -6.66
N ALA A 64 -2.53 -14.63 -5.67
CA ALA A 64 -2.29 -15.25 -4.38
C ALA A 64 -3.60 -15.54 -3.61
N THR A 65 -4.57 -14.63 -3.64
CA THR A 65 -5.90 -14.86 -3.03
C THR A 65 -6.62 -16.06 -3.65
N LYS A 66 -6.58 -16.18 -4.99
CA LYS A 66 -7.14 -17.34 -5.70
C LYS A 66 -6.41 -18.64 -5.34
N LEU A 67 -5.09 -18.59 -5.29
CA LEU A 67 -4.25 -19.74 -4.94
C LEU A 67 -4.52 -20.22 -3.52
N ARG A 68 -4.62 -19.29 -2.56
CA ARG A 68 -4.98 -19.60 -1.17
C ARG A 68 -6.30 -20.38 -1.09
N ARG A 69 -7.34 -19.93 -1.79
CA ARG A 69 -8.65 -20.61 -1.83
C ARG A 69 -8.55 -22.00 -2.46
N ALA A 70 -7.82 -22.12 -3.57
CA ALA A 70 -7.62 -23.41 -4.24
C ALA A 70 -6.88 -24.43 -3.36
N LEU A 71 -5.88 -23.97 -2.60
CA LEU A 71 -5.09 -24.79 -1.68
C LEU A 71 -5.74 -24.98 -0.29
N ARG A 72 -6.87 -24.30 -0.02
CA ARG A 72 -7.53 -24.28 1.30
C ARG A 72 -6.56 -23.95 2.43
N LEU A 73 -5.66 -23.00 2.18
CA LEU A 73 -4.71 -22.54 3.21
C LEU A 73 -5.49 -21.81 4.31
N THR A 74 -5.45 -22.37 5.52
CA THR A 74 -6.15 -21.86 6.70
C THR A 74 -5.20 -21.34 7.77
N ALA A 75 -3.97 -21.86 7.84
CA ALA A 75 -2.99 -21.48 8.86
C ALA A 75 -1.56 -21.62 8.32
N GLY A 76 -0.63 -20.96 9.00
CA GLY A 76 0.81 -21.00 8.73
C GLY A 76 1.28 -19.91 7.78
N GLU A 77 2.61 -19.75 7.76
CA GLU A 77 3.30 -18.85 6.83
C GLU A 77 3.58 -19.57 5.52
N THR A 78 3.22 -18.98 4.39
CA THR A 78 3.53 -19.52 3.07
C THR A 78 3.94 -18.41 2.12
N LYS A 79 5.09 -18.57 1.46
CA LYS A 79 5.49 -17.71 0.36
C LYS A 79 4.74 -18.14 -0.90
N LEU A 80 3.77 -17.32 -1.33
CA LEU A 80 2.89 -17.64 -2.45
C LEU A 80 3.47 -17.22 -3.79
N ARG A 81 4.13 -16.06 -3.84
CA ARG A 81 4.68 -15.53 -5.10
C ARG A 81 5.89 -14.64 -4.88
N LYS A 82 6.80 -14.64 -5.85
CA LYS A 82 7.89 -13.67 -5.99
C LYS A 82 7.54 -12.69 -7.13
N VAL A 83 7.77 -11.41 -6.91
CA VAL A 83 7.69 -10.36 -7.92
C VAL A 83 9.08 -9.75 -8.04
N VAL A 84 9.64 -9.76 -9.24
CA VAL A 84 11.03 -9.35 -9.50
C VAL A 84 11.02 -7.97 -10.16
N PRO A 85 11.98 -7.09 -9.85
CA PRO A 85 12.18 -5.86 -10.61
C PRO A 85 12.31 -6.10 -12.11
N ASP A 86 11.63 -5.26 -12.90
CA ASP A 86 11.73 -5.26 -14.35
C ASP A 86 11.66 -3.82 -14.89
N ALA A 87 11.73 -3.66 -16.21
CA ALA A 87 11.71 -2.34 -16.86
C ALA A 87 10.34 -1.65 -16.81
N ASP A 88 9.28 -2.44 -16.61
CA ASP A 88 7.89 -2.03 -16.68
C ASP A 88 7.24 -1.93 -15.29
N ASN A 89 8.03 -2.05 -14.21
CA ASN A 89 7.58 -1.94 -12.83
C ASN A 89 8.44 -0.93 -12.03
N CYS A 90 7.98 -0.58 -10.82
CA CYS A 90 8.69 0.35 -9.94
C CYS A 90 9.56 -0.34 -8.89
N LEU A 91 9.71 -1.67 -8.91
CA LEU A 91 10.37 -2.39 -7.82
C LEU A 91 11.88 -2.15 -7.83
N LEU A 92 12.43 -1.85 -6.66
CA LEU A 92 13.89 -1.71 -6.45
C LEU A 92 14.56 -3.01 -6.03
N SER A 93 13.77 -3.97 -5.55
CA SER A 93 14.24 -5.26 -5.08
C SER A 93 13.15 -6.31 -5.25
N ASP A 94 13.53 -7.57 -5.16
CA ASP A 94 12.58 -8.67 -5.08
C ASP A 94 11.55 -8.42 -3.98
N SER A 95 10.28 -8.61 -4.33
CA SER A 95 9.15 -8.56 -3.42
C SER A 95 8.48 -9.92 -3.34
N PHE A 96 7.86 -10.21 -2.20
CA PHE A 96 7.22 -11.48 -1.96
C PHE A 96 5.78 -11.27 -1.51
N VAL A 97 4.87 -12.04 -2.10
CA VAL A 97 3.52 -12.19 -1.60
C VAL A 97 3.54 -13.32 -0.58
N MET A 98 3.26 -12.97 0.67
CA MET A 98 3.24 -13.88 1.80
C MET A 98 1.80 -14.11 2.23
N TYR A 99 1.48 -15.34 2.61
CA TYR A 99 0.29 -15.68 3.35
C TYR A 99 0.67 -15.92 4.80
N ASN A 100 -0.08 -15.34 5.73
CA ASN A 100 0.09 -15.58 7.16
C ASN A 100 -1.29 -15.57 7.83
N ASP A 101 -1.74 -16.73 8.30
CA ASP A 101 -2.94 -16.91 9.14
C ASP A 101 -4.19 -16.13 8.68
N GLY A 102 -4.46 -16.13 7.38
CA GLY A 102 -5.63 -15.48 6.77
C GLY A 102 -5.36 -14.11 6.16
N GLU A 103 -4.18 -13.54 6.36
CA GLU A 103 -3.73 -12.30 5.74
C GLU A 103 -2.81 -12.61 4.55
N ILE A 104 -3.01 -11.93 3.43
CA ILE A 104 -2.05 -11.92 2.33
C ILE A 104 -1.35 -10.56 2.32
N SER A 105 -0.02 -10.55 2.42
CA SER A 105 0.79 -9.33 2.45
C SER A 105 1.80 -9.30 1.31
N LEU A 106 2.08 -8.10 0.80
CA LEU A 106 3.13 -7.81 -0.17
C LEU A 106 3.92 -6.61 0.32
N ASP A 107 5.20 -6.83 0.62
CA ASP A 107 6.14 -5.77 0.94
C ASP A 107 6.90 -5.37 -0.32
N ALA A 108 6.77 -4.09 -0.68
CA ALA A 108 7.34 -3.50 -1.88
C ALA A 108 8.21 -2.30 -1.55
N ARG A 109 9.37 -2.24 -2.22
CA ARG A 109 10.23 -1.05 -2.23
C ARG A 109 10.22 -0.50 -3.64
N LEU A 110 9.71 0.71 -3.78
CA LEU A 110 9.41 1.34 -5.07
C LEU A 110 10.37 2.48 -5.34
N ARG A 111 10.85 2.60 -6.58
CA ARG A 111 11.53 3.79 -7.10
C ARG A 111 10.49 4.76 -7.62
N LEU A 112 10.57 6.01 -7.16
CA LEU A 112 9.79 7.09 -7.76
C LEU A 112 10.34 7.42 -9.15
N ARG A 113 9.42 7.55 -10.11
CA ARG A 113 9.66 7.96 -11.50
C ARG A 113 9.38 9.45 -11.68
N ASP A 114 9.91 10.01 -12.76
CA ASP A 114 9.84 11.44 -13.09
C ASP A 114 10.39 12.35 -11.97
N VAL A 115 11.36 11.85 -11.23
CA VAL A 115 12.04 12.57 -10.14
C VAL A 115 13.48 12.09 -10.02
N GLU A 116 14.38 13.01 -9.67
CA GLU A 116 15.82 12.77 -9.54
C GLU A 116 16.15 11.69 -8.48
N SER A 117 15.39 11.66 -7.39
CA SER A 117 15.62 10.76 -6.26
C SER A 117 14.30 10.49 -5.52
N GLY A 118 14.26 9.36 -4.81
CA GLY A 118 13.11 8.99 -4.01
C GLY A 118 12.76 7.52 -4.11
N GLU A 119 12.58 6.92 -2.94
CA GLU A 119 12.14 5.55 -2.76
C GLU A 119 10.96 5.53 -1.80
N LEU A 120 9.96 4.70 -2.07
CA LEU A 120 8.85 4.43 -1.16
C LEU A 120 8.88 3.00 -0.65
N PHE A 121 8.67 2.83 0.64
CA PHE A 121 8.47 1.53 1.27
C PHE A 121 6.98 1.35 1.53
N VAL A 122 6.37 0.37 0.87
CA VAL A 122 4.93 0.16 0.90
C VAL A 122 4.60 -1.29 1.21
N THR A 123 3.69 -1.50 2.14
CA THR A 123 3.12 -2.80 2.46
C THR A 123 1.65 -2.81 2.03
N VAL A 124 1.28 -3.78 1.20
CA VAL A 124 -0.12 -4.01 0.80
C VAL A 124 -0.61 -5.27 1.49
N LYS A 125 -1.74 -5.17 2.19
CA LYS A 125 -2.39 -6.29 2.85
C LYS A 125 -3.79 -6.49 2.29
N TRP A 126 -4.11 -7.73 1.95
CA TRP A 126 -5.45 -8.15 1.57
C TRP A 126 -6.08 -8.92 2.73
N ILE A 127 -7.22 -8.41 3.20
CA ILE A 127 -8.01 -9.01 4.27
C ILE A 127 -9.34 -9.44 3.66
N GLU A 128 -9.63 -10.74 3.71
CA GLU A 128 -10.86 -11.29 3.14
C GLU A 128 -12.09 -10.92 4.00
N ALA A 129 -13.23 -10.67 3.36
CA ALA A 129 -14.44 -10.21 4.06
C ALA A 129 -14.95 -11.18 5.15
N ASP A 130 -14.67 -12.48 5.02
CA ASP A 130 -15.07 -13.49 6.03
C ASP A 130 -14.32 -13.31 7.37
N ASN A 131 -13.12 -12.70 7.33
CA ASN A 131 -12.36 -12.26 8.51
C ASN A 131 -12.68 -10.81 8.93
N ALA A 132 -13.41 -10.07 8.10
CA ALA A 132 -13.86 -8.71 8.36
C ALA A 132 -15.15 -8.71 9.21
N LYS A 133 -15.17 -9.45 10.33
CA LYS A 133 -15.98 -9.01 11.47
C LYS A 133 -15.29 -7.77 12.04
N VAL A 134 -15.40 -6.67 11.28
CA VAL A 134 -14.94 -5.36 11.70
C VAL A 134 -15.87 -4.96 12.85
N THR A 135 -15.35 -5.04 14.05
CA THR A 135 -15.90 -4.32 15.20
C THR A 135 -15.83 -2.83 14.87
N LEU A 136 -16.86 -2.32 14.20
CA LEU A 136 -17.10 -0.89 14.08
C LEU A 136 -17.63 -0.41 15.44
N THR A 137 -16.73 -0.22 16.41
CA THR A 137 -17.05 0.63 17.55
C THR A 137 -17.03 2.07 17.07
N TYR A 138 -18.22 2.60 16.79
CA TYR A 138 -18.41 4.05 16.79
C TYR A 138 -18.16 4.53 18.23
N PRO A 139 -17.30 5.54 18.46
CA PRO A 139 -17.25 6.18 19.76
C PRO A 139 -18.63 6.80 20.02
N GLN A 140 -19.34 6.32 21.04
CA GLN A 140 -20.49 7.03 21.56
C GLN A 140 -20.00 8.40 22.03
N HIS A 141 -20.37 9.45 21.30
CA HIS A 141 -20.35 10.79 21.85
C HIS A 141 -21.43 10.84 22.93
N ASP A 142 -21.00 10.87 24.19
CA ASP A 142 -21.84 11.29 25.31
C ASP A 142 -22.23 12.76 25.10
N VAL A 143 -23.38 12.97 24.45
CA VAL A 143 -24.08 14.25 24.50
C VAL A 143 -24.88 14.28 25.80
N ALA A 144 -24.35 15.02 26.78
CA ALA A 144 -25.09 15.35 27.99
C ALA A 144 -26.40 16.10 27.62
N PRO A 145 -27.54 15.75 28.22
CA PRO A 145 -28.77 16.50 28.01
C PRO A 145 -28.62 17.91 28.60
N ILE A 146 -28.86 18.91 27.75
CA ILE A 146 -29.01 20.31 28.15
C ILE A 146 -30.34 20.41 28.91
N ASN A 147 -30.26 20.87 30.16
CA ASN A 147 -31.39 21.16 31.04
C ASN A 147 -31.88 22.60 30.81
#